data_AF-T1CPE2-F1
#
_entry.id   AF-T1CPE2-F1
#
_cell.length_a   1.000
_cell.length_b   1.000
_cell.length_c   1.000
_cell.angle_alpha   90.00
_cell.angle_beta   90.00
_cell.angle_gamma   90.00
#
_symmetry.space_group_name_H-M   'P 1'
#
loop_
_entity.id
_entity.type
_entity.pdbx_description
1 polymer ?
#
loop_
_entity_poly.entity_id
_entity_poly.type
_entity_poly.pdbx_seq_one_letter_code
_entity_poly.pdbx_strand_id
1 'polypeptide(L)'
;MDPLEARGAKAEGDRLLVRLVAPDEVGPWNELMAGHHYLGLRVLVGESLKYVAEQGGRWLALLGWGAAAFKCRPRDRWIGWTPSQQWRRLRYVANNLRFLILPGERRPNLASQVLGANLRRLSQDWQAVFGHPIVLAETFVDPDFPGTCYRAAGWQDLGQTQGYRRNGGRYSFHGRPKTIWVRPVQRRGRAWLAA
;
A
#
# COMPACT_ATOMS: atom_id res chain seq x y z
N MET A 1 36.73 -10.11 -31.51
CA MET A 1 35.81 -10.40 -30.40
C MET A 1 34.82 -9.26 -30.31
N ASP A 2 33.53 -9.60 -30.44
CA ASP A 2 32.40 -8.67 -30.59
C ASP A 2 32.06 -8.00 -29.23
N PRO A 3 31.92 -6.66 -29.15
CA PRO A 3 31.53 -5.94 -27.92
C PRO A 3 30.08 -6.16 -27.46
N LEU A 4 29.26 -6.96 -28.15
CA LEU A 4 27.82 -7.08 -27.85
C LEU A 4 27.40 -8.10 -26.77
N GLU A 5 28.31 -8.90 -26.19
CA GLU A 5 27.94 -9.91 -25.18
C GLU A 5 28.05 -9.46 -23.71
N ALA A 6 28.21 -8.16 -23.43
CA ALA A 6 28.23 -7.64 -22.05
C ALA A 6 26.82 -7.31 -21.49
N ARG A 7 25.78 -8.04 -21.90
CA ARG A 7 24.41 -7.91 -21.37
C ARG A 7 23.93 -9.23 -20.77
N GLY A 8 24.65 -9.72 -19.76
CA GLY A 8 24.31 -10.96 -19.06
C GLY A 8 24.63 -10.87 -17.57
N ALA A 9 23.62 -11.16 -16.75
CA ALA A 9 23.62 -11.24 -15.29
C ALA A 9 23.78 -9.91 -14.53
N LYS A 10 22.67 -9.20 -14.35
CA LYS A 10 22.49 -8.31 -13.19
C LYS A 10 22.69 -9.18 -11.94
N ALA A 11 23.78 -8.98 -11.20
CA ALA A 11 24.14 -9.78 -10.04
C ALA A 11 22.92 -9.95 -9.10
N GLU A 12 22.77 -11.12 -8.47
CA GLU A 12 21.68 -11.47 -7.53
C GLU A 12 21.42 -10.35 -6.50
N GLY A 13 22.49 -9.64 -6.09
CA GLY A 13 22.45 -8.50 -5.16
C GLY A 13 21.81 -7.20 -5.68
N ASP A 14 21.47 -7.09 -6.97
CA ASP A 14 20.95 -5.86 -7.57
C ASP A 14 19.44 -5.96 -7.92
N ARG A 15 18.78 -7.03 -7.48
CA ARG A 15 17.33 -7.23 -7.58
C ARG A 15 16.60 -6.56 -6.42
N LEU A 16 15.56 -5.79 -6.74
CA LEU A 16 14.64 -5.25 -5.74
C LEU A 16 13.82 -6.40 -5.11
N LEU A 17 14.02 -6.60 -3.81
CA LEU A 17 13.22 -7.51 -2.99
C LEU A 17 12.22 -6.69 -2.17
N VAL A 18 11.00 -7.21 -2.00
CA VAL A 18 10.05 -6.70 -1.01
C VAL A 18 9.62 -7.85 -0.12
N ARG A 19 9.77 -7.69 1.20
CA ARG A 19 9.49 -8.71 2.20
C ARG A 19 8.84 -8.13 3.45
N LEU A 20 8.22 -9.02 4.22
CA LEU A 20 7.79 -8.68 5.58
C LEU A 20 9.02 -8.29 6.40
N VAL A 21 8.81 -7.32 7.28
CA VAL A 21 9.79 -6.89 8.28
C VAL A 21 9.93 -8.01 9.31
N ALA A 22 11.17 -8.40 9.62
CA ALA A 22 11.47 -9.38 10.65
C ALA A 22 11.19 -8.81 12.05
N PRO A 23 10.94 -9.65 13.06
CA PRO A 23 10.57 -9.17 14.40
C PRO A 23 11.55 -8.16 15.01
N ASP A 24 12.85 -8.37 14.82
CA ASP A 24 13.96 -7.51 15.28
C ASP A 24 14.09 -6.20 14.47
N GLU A 25 13.58 -6.18 13.25
CA GLU A 25 13.58 -5.01 12.37
C GLU A 25 12.39 -4.05 12.64
N VAL A 26 11.41 -4.45 13.46
CA VAL A 26 10.20 -3.66 13.72
C VAL A 26 10.52 -2.30 14.38
N GLY A 27 11.50 -2.27 15.29
CA GLY A 27 11.95 -1.04 15.95
C GLY A 27 12.51 -0.03 14.95
N PRO A 28 13.61 -0.37 14.24
CA PRO A 28 14.18 0.47 13.19
C PRO A 28 13.17 0.90 12.13
N TRP A 29 12.26 0.00 11.72
CA TRP A 29 11.20 0.33 10.78
C TRP A 29 10.27 1.43 11.31
N ASN A 30 9.86 1.34 12.58
CA ASN A 30 8.99 2.34 13.20
C ASN A 30 9.68 3.69 13.30
N GLU A 31 10.96 3.71 13.69
CA GLU A 31 11.75 4.94 13.82
C GLU A 31 11.90 5.65 12.48
N LEU A 32 12.32 4.94 11.43
CA LEU A 32 12.45 5.48 10.09
C LEU A 32 11.11 5.98 9.54
N MET A 33 10.03 5.21 9.74
CA MET A 33 8.70 5.62 9.31
C MET A 33 8.21 6.86 10.06
N ALA A 34 8.45 6.94 11.38
CA ALA A 34 8.06 8.07 12.20
C ALA A 34 8.84 9.34 11.83
N GLY A 35 10.15 9.22 11.59
CA GLY A 35 11.05 10.34 11.32
C GLY A 35 10.98 10.90 9.91
N HIS A 36 10.63 10.07 8.91
CA HIS A 36 10.71 10.48 7.50
C HIS A 36 9.38 10.51 6.75
N HIS A 37 8.33 9.83 7.22
CA HIS A 37 7.03 9.91 6.57
C HIS A 37 6.33 11.21 6.99
N TYR A 38 5.75 11.96 6.04
CA TYR A 38 5.14 13.28 6.30
C TYR A 38 3.95 13.24 7.28
N LEU A 39 3.28 12.09 7.43
CA LEU A 39 2.25 11.85 8.46
C LEU A 39 2.78 11.24 9.77
N GLY A 40 4.09 11.03 9.87
CA GLY A 40 4.75 10.24 10.91
C GLY A 40 4.14 8.84 11.09
N LEU A 41 4.42 8.23 12.24
CA LEU A 41 3.84 6.96 12.65
C LEU A 41 3.53 7.02 14.15
N ARG A 42 2.30 6.67 14.52
CA ARG A 42 1.94 6.42 15.93
C ARG A 42 1.87 4.92 16.21
N VAL A 43 0.95 4.23 15.53
CA VAL A 43 0.80 2.77 15.56
C VAL A 43 -0.07 2.35 14.38
N LEU A 44 0.11 1.14 13.87
CA LEU A 44 -0.84 0.48 12.98
C LEU A 44 -1.73 -0.42 13.84
N VAL A 45 -3.04 -0.18 13.85
CA VAL A 45 -4.01 -0.91 14.69
C VAL A 45 -4.75 -1.98 13.90
N GLY A 46 -5.12 -3.06 14.58
CA GLY A 46 -5.78 -4.21 13.96
C GLY A 46 -4.84 -5.03 13.08
N GLU A 47 -5.43 -5.79 12.16
CA GLU A 47 -4.67 -6.53 11.16
C GLU A 47 -3.83 -5.57 10.32
N SER A 48 -2.51 -5.71 10.44
CA SER A 48 -1.55 -4.86 9.76
C SER A 48 -0.26 -5.61 9.47
N LEU A 49 0.38 -5.25 8.36
CA LEU A 49 1.66 -5.82 7.94
C LEU A 49 2.64 -4.69 7.61
N LYS A 50 3.89 -4.90 7.99
CA LYS A 50 5.01 -4.00 7.70
C LYS A 50 5.93 -4.67 6.69
N TYR A 51 6.30 -3.92 5.67
CA TYR A 51 7.21 -4.38 4.63
C TYR A 51 8.40 -3.45 4.53
N VAL A 52 9.52 -4.06 4.14
CA VAL A 52 10.72 -3.39 3.67
C VAL A 52 10.96 -3.80 2.23
N ALA A 53 11.33 -2.81 1.41
CA ALA A 53 11.92 -3.03 0.10
C ALA A 53 13.42 -2.80 0.21
N GLU A 54 14.20 -3.75 -0.27
CA GLU A 54 15.65 -3.74 -0.16
C GLU A 54 16.32 -4.21 -1.46
N GLN A 55 17.59 -3.85 -1.62
CA GLN A 55 18.44 -4.28 -2.72
C GLN A 55 19.87 -4.42 -2.16
N GLY A 56 20.47 -5.60 -2.28
CA GLY A 56 21.78 -5.89 -1.71
C GLY A 56 21.85 -5.70 -0.18
N GLY A 57 20.77 -6.00 0.53
CA GLY A 57 20.65 -5.80 1.99
C GLY A 57 20.44 -4.35 2.44
N ARG A 58 20.48 -3.38 1.52
CA ARG A 58 20.19 -1.97 1.82
C ARG A 58 18.69 -1.70 1.72
N TRP A 59 18.11 -1.15 2.78
CA TRP A 59 16.72 -0.72 2.79
C TRP A 59 16.53 0.49 1.88
N LEU A 60 15.51 0.44 1.02
CA LEU A 60 15.19 1.47 0.04
C LEU A 60 13.84 2.14 0.33
N ALA A 61 12.87 1.37 0.78
CA ALA A 61 11.52 1.86 1.02
C ALA A 61 10.78 1.02 2.06
N LEU A 62 9.78 1.62 2.71
CA LEU A 62 8.97 1.01 3.76
C LEU A 62 7.49 1.10 3.39
N LEU A 63 6.71 0.03 3.62
CA LEU A 63 5.25 0.04 3.45
C LEU A 63 4.54 -0.47 4.70
N GLY A 64 3.50 0.24 5.11
CA GLY A 64 2.57 -0.20 6.15
C GLY A 64 1.19 -0.44 5.56
N TRP A 65 0.67 -1.64 5.72
CA TRP A 65 -0.70 -2.01 5.37
C TRP A 65 -1.53 -2.22 6.61
N GLY A 66 -2.81 -1.90 6.52
CA GLY A 66 -3.80 -2.18 7.56
C GLY A 66 -5.17 -2.48 6.98
N ALA A 67 -6.13 -2.75 7.85
CA ALA A 67 -7.53 -2.91 7.47
C ALA A 67 -8.06 -1.71 6.67
N ALA A 68 -9.01 -1.97 5.77
CA ALA A 68 -9.65 -0.94 4.97
C ALA A 68 -10.37 0.14 5.80
N ALA A 69 -10.47 1.34 5.22
CA ALA A 69 -11.31 2.40 5.74
C ALA A 69 -12.77 1.93 5.80
N PHE A 70 -13.37 2.00 6.99
CA PHE A 70 -14.73 1.50 7.21
C PHE A 70 -15.76 2.14 6.29
N LYS A 71 -15.69 3.47 6.09
CA LYS A 71 -16.56 4.22 5.18
C LYS A 71 -15.75 4.82 4.04
N CYS A 72 -16.06 4.43 2.80
CA CYS A 72 -15.46 5.04 1.62
C CYS A 72 -16.46 5.00 0.45
N ARG A 73 -17.36 5.98 0.40
CA ARG A 73 -18.47 6.01 -0.58
C ARG A 73 -18.00 5.85 -2.04
N PRO A 74 -16.90 6.49 -2.50
CA PRO A 74 -16.42 6.27 -3.86
C PRO A 74 -16.00 4.83 -4.15
N ARG A 75 -15.25 4.19 -3.24
CA ARG A 75 -14.93 2.75 -3.32
C ARG A 75 -16.19 1.91 -3.32
N ASP A 76 -17.10 2.17 -2.37
CA ASP A 76 -18.29 1.34 -2.18
C ASP A 76 -19.19 1.35 -3.44
N ARG A 77 -19.37 2.54 -4.04
CA ARG A 77 -20.06 2.71 -5.33
C ARG A 77 -19.33 2.03 -6.48
N TRP A 78 -18.00 2.13 -6.52
CA TRP A 78 -17.21 1.50 -7.57
C TRP A 78 -17.25 -0.03 -7.48
N ILE A 79 -17.19 -0.61 -6.28
CA ILE A 79 -17.39 -2.05 -6.08
C ILE A 79 -18.82 -2.43 -6.51
N GLY A 80 -19.81 -1.62 -6.11
CA GLY A 80 -21.23 -1.89 -6.39
C GLY A 80 -21.86 -2.85 -5.38
N TRP A 81 -21.23 -3.05 -4.23
CA TRP A 81 -21.76 -3.91 -3.17
C TRP A 81 -22.86 -3.21 -2.35
N THR A 82 -23.73 -4.02 -1.76
CA THR A 82 -24.72 -3.61 -0.77
C THR A 82 -24.07 -3.41 0.61
N PRO A 83 -24.73 -2.71 1.55
CA PRO A 83 -24.23 -2.56 2.93
C PRO A 83 -23.95 -3.90 3.64
N SER A 84 -24.77 -4.93 3.39
CA SER A 84 -24.59 -6.26 3.99
C SER A 84 -23.37 -6.99 3.40
N GLN A 85 -23.16 -6.89 2.08
CA GLN A 85 -21.95 -7.38 1.42
C GLN A 85 -20.70 -6.65 1.91
N GLN A 86 -20.74 -5.31 2.00
CA GLN A 86 -19.65 -4.50 2.55
C GLN A 86 -19.27 -5.00 3.94
N TRP A 87 -20.25 -5.14 4.85
CA TRP A 87 -19.97 -5.55 6.23
C TRP A 87 -19.28 -6.91 6.32
N ARG A 88 -19.69 -7.87 5.48
CA ARG A 88 -19.09 -9.22 5.43
C ARG A 88 -17.74 -9.27 4.71
N ARG A 89 -17.50 -8.37 3.75
CA ARG A 89 -16.38 -8.49 2.79
C ARG A 89 -15.33 -7.40 2.91
N LEU A 90 -15.53 -6.38 3.74
CA LEU A 90 -14.55 -5.32 3.93
C LEU A 90 -13.18 -5.87 4.39
N ARG A 91 -13.17 -6.98 5.15
CA ARG A 91 -11.93 -7.67 5.58
C ARG A 91 -11.01 -8.09 4.43
N TYR A 92 -11.53 -8.29 3.22
CA TYR A 92 -10.72 -8.67 2.05
C TYR A 92 -10.12 -7.44 1.32
N VAL A 93 -10.26 -6.25 1.90
CA VAL A 93 -9.69 -5.01 1.39
C VAL A 93 -8.60 -4.53 2.36
N ALA A 94 -7.41 -4.25 1.84
CA ALA A 94 -6.31 -3.68 2.62
C ALA A 94 -6.02 -2.24 2.21
N ASN A 95 -5.69 -1.40 3.19
CA ASN A 95 -5.32 -0.01 3.01
C ASN A 95 -3.80 0.15 3.14
N ASN A 96 -3.16 0.75 2.13
CA ASN A 96 -1.78 1.17 2.23
C ASN A 96 -1.69 2.48 3.04
N LEU A 97 -1.60 2.30 4.36
CA LEU A 97 -1.60 3.37 5.35
C LEU A 97 -0.33 4.22 5.31
N ARG A 98 0.81 3.59 4.98
CA ARG A 98 2.12 4.26 4.92
C ARG A 98 2.92 3.76 3.74
N PHE A 99 3.53 4.69 3.02
CA PHE A 99 4.49 4.37 1.99
C PHE A 99 5.59 5.42 1.93
N LEU A 100 6.82 4.99 2.19
CA LEU A 100 7.98 5.85 2.32
C LEU A 100 9.10 5.32 1.44
N ILE A 101 9.61 6.17 0.54
CA ILE A 101 10.95 5.98 -0.03
C ILE A 101 11.93 6.64 0.93
N LEU A 102 12.94 5.90 1.37
CA LEU A 102 13.90 6.42 2.36
C LEU A 102 14.69 7.60 1.77
N PRO A 103 15.11 8.57 2.60
CA PRO A 103 15.97 9.66 2.16
C PRO A 103 17.22 9.14 1.44
N GLY A 104 17.61 9.80 0.35
CA GLY A 104 18.75 9.38 -0.48
C GLY A 104 18.46 8.24 -1.47
N GLU A 105 17.32 7.54 -1.35
CA GLU A 105 16.99 6.39 -2.23
C GLU A 105 16.11 6.75 -3.41
N ARG A 106 15.72 8.03 -3.52
CA ARG A 106 14.83 8.51 -4.58
C ARG A 106 15.50 8.35 -5.95
N ARG A 107 14.91 7.49 -6.76
CA ARG A 107 15.27 7.31 -8.17
C ARG A 107 14.03 7.01 -9.01
N PRO A 108 14.07 7.26 -10.33
CA PRO A 108 12.92 7.03 -11.21
C PRO A 108 12.33 5.64 -11.02
N ASN A 109 11.00 5.57 -10.98
CA ASN A 109 10.19 4.33 -10.93
C ASN A 109 10.38 3.45 -9.69
N LEU A 110 11.24 3.78 -8.73
CA LEU A 110 11.44 2.94 -7.53
C LEU A 110 10.12 2.74 -6.78
N ALA A 111 9.35 3.80 -6.57
CA ALA A 111 8.10 3.72 -5.83
C ALA A 111 7.06 2.81 -6.49
N SER A 112 6.88 2.89 -7.81
CA SER A 112 5.94 2.02 -8.51
C SER A 112 6.45 0.58 -8.61
N GLN A 113 7.77 0.37 -8.74
CA GLN A 113 8.37 -0.98 -8.69
C GLN A 113 8.15 -1.64 -7.33
N VAL A 114 8.37 -0.90 -6.24
CA VAL A 114 8.14 -1.36 -4.87
C VAL A 114 6.66 -1.71 -4.65
N LEU A 115 5.73 -0.82 -5.03
CA LEU A 115 4.29 -1.08 -4.93
C LEU A 115 3.89 -2.34 -5.73
N GLY A 116 4.34 -2.44 -6.97
CA GLY A 116 4.05 -3.60 -7.82
C GLY A 116 4.60 -4.91 -7.25
N ALA A 117 5.82 -4.89 -6.70
CA ALA A 117 6.41 -6.04 -6.03
C ALA A 117 5.66 -6.44 -4.76
N ASN A 118 5.25 -5.47 -3.95
CA ASN A 118 4.52 -5.73 -2.73
C ASN A 118 3.11 -6.29 -2.99
N LEU A 119 2.38 -5.73 -3.95
CA LEU A 119 1.04 -6.19 -4.32
C LEU A 119 1.01 -7.65 -4.78
N ARG A 120 2.10 -8.16 -5.38
CA ARG A 120 2.18 -9.57 -5.82
C ARG A 120 2.18 -10.57 -4.65
N ARG A 121 2.61 -10.15 -3.46
CA ARG A 121 2.71 -11.02 -2.27
C ARG A 121 1.69 -10.71 -1.19
N LEU A 122 1.18 -9.47 -1.15
CA LEU A 122 0.27 -8.96 -0.11
C LEU A 122 -0.85 -9.93 0.25
N SER A 123 -1.55 -10.50 -0.74
CA SER A 123 -2.68 -11.41 -0.50
C SER A 123 -2.25 -12.70 0.21
N GLN A 124 -1.11 -13.27 -0.20
CA GLN A 124 -0.57 -14.50 0.36
C GLN A 124 -0.03 -14.27 1.78
N ASP A 125 0.70 -13.18 1.98
CA ASP A 125 1.21 -12.81 3.31
C ASP A 125 0.06 -12.55 4.29
N TRP A 126 -0.99 -11.84 3.85
CA TRP A 126 -2.18 -11.60 4.68
C TRP A 126 -2.90 -12.90 5.04
N GLN A 127 -3.04 -13.82 4.07
CA GLN A 127 -3.61 -15.14 4.31
C GLN A 127 -2.79 -15.94 5.32
N ALA A 128 -1.46 -15.89 5.23
CA ALA A 128 -0.57 -16.61 6.13
C ALA A 128 -0.64 -16.08 7.57
N VAL A 129 -0.79 -14.77 7.75
CA VAL A 129 -0.79 -14.14 9.08
C VAL A 129 -2.17 -14.09 9.71
N PHE A 130 -3.23 -13.82 8.94
CA PHE A 130 -4.58 -13.56 9.45
C PHE A 130 -5.63 -14.58 9.01
N GLY A 131 -5.26 -15.58 8.21
CA GLY A 131 -6.16 -16.66 7.79
C GLY A 131 -7.16 -16.28 6.70
N HIS A 132 -7.02 -15.12 6.06
CA HIS A 132 -7.83 -14.75 4.89
C HIS A 132 -7.06 -13.89 3.87
N PRO A 133 -7.44 -13.90 2.57
CA PRO A 133 -6.69 -13.18 1.55
C PRO A 133 -7.07 -11.70 1.51
N ILE A 134 -6.30 -10.95 0.73
CA ILE A 134 -6.68 -9.61 0.23
C ILE A 134 -7.00 -9.71 -1.26
N VAL A 135 -8.15 -9.16 -1.65
CA VAL A 135 -8.61 -9.15 -3.05
C VAL A 135 -8.61 -7.75 -3.66
N LEU A 136 -8.57 -6.71 -2.83
CA LEU A 136 -8.52 -5.30 -3.24
C LEU A 136 -7.59 -4.51 -2.31
N ALA A 137 -6.78 -3.64 -2.90
CA ALA A 137 -5.97 -2.65 -2.19
C ALA A 137 -6.59 -1.25 -2.37
N GLU A 138 -6.51 -0.43 -1.34
CA GLU A 138 -6.87 0.99 -1.37
C GLU A 138 -5.77 1.87 -0.75
N THR A 139 -5.76 3.16 -1.10
CA THR A 139 -4.95 4.18 -0.41
C THR A 139 -5.63 5.54 -0.53
N PHE A 140 -5.17 6.48 0.31
CA PHE A 140 -5.67 7.85 0.37
C PHE A 140 -4.50 8.83 0.33
N VAL A 141 -4.32 9.49 -0.81
CA VAL A 141 -3.17 10.37 -1.08
C VAL A 141 -3.56 11.82 -0.78
N ASP A 142 -2.77 12.50 0.06
CA ASP A 142 -2.98 13.92 0.36
C ASP A 142 -2.82 14.78 -0.90
N PRO A 143 -3.55 15.90 -1.01
CA PRO A 143 -3.59 16.75 -2.21
C PRO A 143 -2.23 17.36 -2.58
N ASP A 144 -1.28 17.41 -1.64
CA ASP A 144 0.09 17.86 -1.87
C ASP A 144 0.91 16.88 -2.71
N PHE A 145 0.39 15.67 -2.98
CA PHE A 145 1.05 14.63 -3.74
C PHE A 145 0.23 14.21 -4.96
N PRO A 146 0.86 14.07 -6.14
CA PRO A 146 0.14 13.76 -7.37
C PRO A 146 -0.25 12.27 -7.51
N GLY A 147 0.17 11.41 -6.57
CA GLY A 147 -0.16 9.97 -6.62
C GLY A 147 0.45 9.21 -7.81
N THR A 148 1.50 9.75 -8.44
CA THR A 148 2.09 9.22 -9.69
C THR A 148 2.55 7.77 -9.58
N CYS A 149 3.08 7.35 -8.42
CA CYS A 149 3.50 5.97 -8.21
C CYS A 149 2.34 4.98 -8.23
N TYR A 150 1.16 5.36 -7.72
CA TYR A 150 -0.04 4.54 -7.76
C TYR A 150 -0.55 4.41 -9.19
N ARG A 151 -0.63 5.53 -9.93
CA ARG A 151 -1.00 5.50 -11.36
C ARG A 151 -0.05 4.62 -12.17
N ALA A 152 1.26 4.78 -11.99
CA ALA A 152 2.27 3.98 -12.67
C ALA A 152 2.23 2.50 -12.29
N ALA A 153 1.74 2.16 -11.09
CA ALA A 153 1.50 0.78 -10.65
C ALA A 153 0.11 0.25 -11.07
N GLY A 154 -0.61 0.97 -11.93
CA GLY A 154 -1.90 0.55 -12.50
C GLY A 154 -3.09 0.66 -11.53
N TRP A 155 -3.01 1.55 -10.54
CA TRP A 155 -4.14 1.84 -9.65
C TRP A 155 -5.15 2.75 -10.35
N GLN A 156 -6.42 2.58 -9.99
CA GLN A 156 -7.53 3.38 -10.50
C GLN A 156 -7.87 4.52 -9.53
N ASP A 157 -7.98 5.73 -10.05
CA ASP A 157 -8.47 6.91 -9.34
C ASP A 157 -10.01 6.85 -9.23
N LEU A 158 -10.54 7.01 -8.01
CA LEU A 158 -11.98 7.04 -7.73
C LEU A 158 -12.48 8.43 -7.32
N GLY A 159 -11.68 9.47 -7.53
CA GLY A 159 -11.94 10.83 -7.11
C GLY A 159 -11.48 11.08 -5.67
N GLN A 160 -12.19 11.96 -4.96
CA GLN A 160 -11.73 12.50 -3.69
C GLN A 160 -12.60 12.12 -2.51
N THR A 161 -11.98 12.05 -1.32
CA THR A 161 -12.69 12.04 -0.04
C THR A 161 -13.33 13.41 0.23
N GLN A 162 -14.22 13.47 1.21
CA GLN A 162 -14.91 14.71 1.57
C GLN A 162 -14.12 15.63 2.53
N GLY A 163 -12.85 15.31 2.84
CA GLY A 163 -12.02 16.14 3.73
C GLY A 163 -12.40 16.08 5.21
N TYR A 164 -12.87 14.92 5.69
CA TYR A 164 -13.16 14.67 7.10
C TYR A 164 -12.17 13.69 7.73
N ARG A 165 -11.89 13.87 9.02
CA ARG A 165 -11.15 12.92 9.86
C ARG A 165 -12.05 12.43 10.99
N ARG A 166 -11.90 11.15 11.37
CA ARG A 166 -12.53 10.60 12.57
C ARG A 166 -11.55 10.69 13.76
N ASN A 167 -11.98 11.27 14.87
CA ASN A 167 -11.26 11.28 16.13
C ASN A 167 -12.25 11.01 17.28
N GLY A 168 -11.96 10.03 18.14
CA GLY A 168 -12.81 9.70 19.30
C GLY A 168 -14.29 9.45 18.97
N GLY A 169 -14.58 8.85 17.81
CA GLY A 169 -15.96 8.61 17.35
C GLY A 169 -16.64 9.80 16.65
N ARG A 170 -16.09 11.01 16.72
CA ARG A 170 -16.60 12.20 16.03
C ARG A 170 -15.89 12.43 14.71
N TYR A 171 -16.59 13.01 13.74
CA TYR A 171 -16.02 13.47 12.48
C TYR A 171 -15.75 14.97 12.55
N SER A 172 -14.52 15.38 12.28
CA SER A 172 -14.15 16.79 12.12
C SER A 172 -13.80 17.06 10.66
N PHE A 173 -14.40 18.10 10.10
CA PHE A 173 -14.03 18.59 8.78
C PHE A 173 -12.68 19.32 8.86
N HIS A 174 -11.81 19.06 7.89
CA HIS A 174 -10.50 19.70 7.79
C HIS A 174 -10.18 20.21 6.38
N GLY A 175 -11.11 20.11 5.43
CA GLY A 175 -10.97 20.72 4.10
C GLY A 175 -9.79 20.22 3.25
N ARG A 176 -9.22 19.06 3.57
CA ARG A 176 -8.09 18.46 2.82
C ARG A 176 -8.54 17.15 2.16
N PRO A 177 -9.32 17.20 1.07
CA PRO A 177 -9.78 16.01 0.40
C PRO A 177 -8.58 15.23 -0.17
N LYS A 178 -8.45 13.96 0.24
CA LYS A 178 -7.48 13.01 -0.30
C LYS A 178 -8.00 12.33 -1.57
N THR A 179 -7.13 12.09 -2.54
CA THR A 179 -7.44 11.26 -3.71
C THR A 179 -7.47 9.79 -3.32
N ILE A 180 -8.50 9.08 -3.77
CA ILE A 180 -8.76 7.68 -3.45
C ILE A 180 -8.27 6.84 -4.62
N TRP A 181 -7.33 5.93 -4.35
CA TRP A 181 -6.85 4.97 -5.33
C TRP A 181 -7.21 3.56 -4.93
N VAL A 182 -7.61 2.73 -5.91
CA VAL A 182 -7.88 1.31 -5.70
C VAL A 182 -7.16 0.43 -6.72
N ARG A 183 -6.83 -0.80 -6.31
CA ARG A 183 -6.22 -1.80 -7.19
C ARG A 183 -6.68 -3.20 -6.81
N PRO A 184 -7.36 -3.96 -7.69
CA PRO A 184 -7.61 -5.38 -7.44
C PRO A 184 -6.29 -6.11 -7.21
N VAL A 185 -6.15 -6.88 -6.14
CA VAL A 185 -4.93 -7.67 -5.89
C VAL A 185 -5.01 -9.01 -6.59
N GLN A 186 -6.23 -9.55 -6.69
CA GLN A 186 -6.52 -10.79 -7.41
C GLN A 186 -7.33 -10.49 -8.69
N ARG A 187 -7.19 -11.37 -9.68
CA ARG A 187 -8.03 -11.32 -10.89
C ARG A 187 -9.50 -11.41 -10.48
N ARG A 188 -10.35 -10.52 -11.01
CA ARG A 188 -11.79 -10.43 -10.65
C ARG A 188 -12.09 -10.09 -9.19
N GLY A 189 -11.12 -9.61 -8.40
CA GLY A 189 -11.34 -9.25 -6.99
C GLY A 189 -12.52 -8.29 -6.77
N ARG A 190 -12.69 -7.28 -7.63
CA ARG A 190 -13.86 -6.37 -7.60
C ARG A 190 -15.19 -7.12 -7.77
N ALA A 191 -15.29 -7.98 -8.79
CA ALA A 191 -16.52 -8.72 -9.07
C ALA A 191 -16.86 -9.69 -7.92
N TRP A 192 -15.83 -10.33 -7.33
CA TRP A 192 -16.01 -11.17 -6.16
C TRP A 192 -16.53 -10.39 -4.95
N LEU A 193 -16.05 -9.16 -4.74
CA LEU A 193 -16.56 -8.29 -3.67
C LEU A 193 -18.02 -7.87 -3.89
N ALA A 194 -18.47 -7.75 -5.14
CA ALA A 194 -19.81 -7.33 -5.52
C ALA A 194 -20.85 -8.48 -5.58
N ALA A 195 -20.39 -9.74 -5.62
CA ALA A 195 -21.21 -10.92 -5.89
C ALA A 195 -22.24 -11.30 -4.81
#